data_AF-A0A285I2Z9-F1
#
_entry.id   AF-A0A285I2Z9-F1
#
_cell.length_a   1.000
_cell.length_b   1.000
_cell.length_c   1.000
_cell.angle_alpha   90.00
_cell.angle_beta   90.00
_cell.angle_gamma   90.00
#
_symmetry.space_group_name_H-M   'P 1'
#
loop_
_entity.id
_entity.type
_entity.pdbx_description
1 polymer ?
#
loop_
_entity_poly.entity_id
_entity_poly.type
_entity_poly.pdbx_seq_one_letter_code
_entity_poly.pdbx_strand_id
1 'polypeptide(L)' 'MTVAQFETVGLWLGLATLYVFIVLAINDVLKKSQAPRFGRFFVWLVLFLSPLVFVIKTVVQHFIE' A
#
# COMPACT_ATOMS: atom_id res chain seq x y z
N MET A 1 19.35 -16.14 9.70
CA MET A 1 17.91 -16.07 9.38
C MET A 1 17.36 -17.48 9.42
N THR A 2 16.33 -17.72 10.24
CA THR A 2 15.57 -18.98 10.18
C THR A 2 14.74 -19.00 8.89
N VAL A 3 14.28 -20.18 8.47
CA VAL A 3 13.42 -20.33 7.27
C VAL A 3 12.17 -19.43 7.37
N ALA A 4 11.55 -19.37 8.56
CA ALA A 4 10.40 -18.50 8.81
C ALA A 4 10.70 -17.00 8.64
N GLN A 5 11.89 -16.54 9.02
CA GLN A 5 12.30 -15.14 8.81
C GLN A 5 12.48 -14.84 7.32
N PHE A 6 13.04 -15.78 6.55
CA PHE A 6 13.20 -15.64 5.11
C PHE A 6 11.85 -15.58 4.40
N GLU A 7 10.92 -16.47 4.75
CA GLU A 7 9.54 -16.46 4.23
C GLU A 7 8.83 -15.14 4.54
N THR A 8 8.94 -14.66 5.77
CA THR A 8 8.34 -13.39 6.19
C THR A 8 8.90 -12.22 5.37
N VAL A 9 10.22 -12.12 5.26
CA VAL A 9 10.87 -11.06 4.47
C VAL A 9 10.48 -11.13 2.99
N GLY A 10 10.46 -12.33 2.40
CA GLY A 10 10.02 -12.53 1.02
C GLY A 10 8.57 -12.12 0.78
N LEU A 11 7.68 -12.42 1.73
CA LEU A 11 6.26 -12.07 1.67
C LEU A 11 6.07 -10.55 1.74
N TRP A 12 6.76 -9.87 2.67
CA TRP A 12 6.75 -8.41 2.76
C TRP A 12 7.34 -7.73 1.52
N LEU A 13 8.45 -8.24 0.98
CA LEU A 13 9.06 -7.73 -0.25
C LEU A 13 8.14 -7.92 -1.46
N GLY A 14 7.51 -9.08 -1.58
CA GLY A 14 6.55 -9.38 -2.65
C GLY A 14 5.34 -8.44 -2.59
N LEU A 15 4.74 -8.27 -1.41
CA LEU A 15 3.63 -7.34 -1.19
C LEU A 15 4.03 -5.89 -1.46
N ALA A 16 5.20 -5.44 -0.98
CA ALA A 16 5.70 -4.10 -1.22
C ALA A 16 5.94 -3.84 -2.71
N THR A 17 6.54 -4.80 -3.41
CA THR A 17 6.75 -4.74 -4.86
C THR A 17 5.42 -4.63 -5.61
N LEU A 18 4.45 -5.49 -5.27
CA LEU A 18 3.12 -5.46 -5.87
C LEU A 18 2.41 -4.12 -5.62
N TYR A 19 2.50 -3.60 -4.39
CA TYR A 19 1.91 -2.32 -4.03
C TYR A 19 2.51 -1.17 -4.86
N VAL A 20 3.83 -1.15 -5.04
CA VAL A 20 4.51 -0.18 -5.92
C VAL A 20 3.98 -0.28 -7.36
N PHE A 21 3.83 -1.49 -7.90
CA PHE A 21 3.24 -1.66 -9.24
C PHE A 21 1.82 -1.10 -9.34
N ILE A 22 0.99 -1.27 -8.31
CA ILE A 22 -0.36 -0.69 -8.27
C ILE A 22 -0.29 0.84 -8.25
N VAL A 23 0.58 1.44 -7.42
CA VAL A 23 0.76 2.90 -7.37
C VAL A 23 1.20 3.45 -8.73
N LEU A 24 2.14 2.77 -9.40
CA LEU A 24 2.62 3.16 -10.72
C LEU A 24 1.50 3.03 -11.77
N ALA A 25 0.77 1.92 -11.78
CA ALA A 25 -0.34 1.69 -12.71
C ALA A 25 -1.45 2.73 -12.53
N ILE A 26 -1.82 3.06 -11.29
CA ILE A 26 -2.80 4.10 -11.02
C ILE A 26 -2.29 5.46 -11.48
N ASN A 27 -1.04 5.82 -11.19
CA ASN A 27 -0.49 7.08 -11.68
C ASN A 27 -0.50 7.17 -13.22
N ASP A 28 -0.23 6.06 -13.91
CA ASP A 28 -0.32 6.00 -15.36
C ASP A 28 -1.76 6.18 -15.87
N VAL A 29 -2.72 5.48 -15.27
CA VAL A 29 -4.16 5.63 -15.57
C VAL A 29 -4.64 7.05 -15.31
N LEU A 30 -4.25 7.68 -14.20
CA LEU A 30 -4.63 9.05 -13.87
C LEU A 30 -4.09 10.09 -14.85
N LYS A 31 -2.90 9.86 -15.40
CA LYS A 31 -2.31 10.69 -16.46
C LYS A 31 -3.05 10.48 -17.78
N LYS A 32 -3.29 9.22 -18.16
CA LYS A 32 -3.93 8.86 -19.44
C LYS A 32 -5.40 9.23 -19.51
N SER A 33 -6.13 9.12 -18.40
CA SER A 33 -7.56 9.44 -18.32
C SER A 33 -7.87 10.94 -18.25
N GLN A 34 -6.86 11.82 -18.20
CA GLN A 34 -7.02 13.26 -17.93
C GLN A 34 -7.96 13.56 -16.76
N ALA A 35 -7.90 12.73 -15.70
CA ALA A 35 -8.85 12.81 -14.61
C ALA A 35 -8.85 14.21 -13.97
N PRO A 36 -10.02 14.80 -13.66
CA PRO A 36 -10.10 16.10 -13.02
C PRO A 36 -9.34 16.10 -11.69
N ARG A 37 -8.82 17.26 -11.28
CA ARG A 37 -7.97 17.39 -10.07
C ARG A 37 -8.62 16.79 -8.81
N PHE A 38 -9.95 16.86 -8.72
CA PHE A 38 -10.72 16.27 -7.63
C PHE A 38 -10.68 14.73 -7.62
N GLY A 39 -10.84 14.07 -8.78
CA GLY A 39 -10.79 12.61 -8.87
C GLY A 39 -9.39 12.05 -8.53
N ARG A 40 -8.32 12.74 -8.95
CA ARG A 40 -6.95 12.37 -8.58
C ARG A 40 -6.71 12.43 -7.07
N PHE A 41 -7.31 13.40 -6.38
CA PHE A 41 -7.18 13.53 -4.93
C PHE A 41 -7.82 12.35 -4.18
N PHE A 42 -9.05 11.95 -4.55
CA PHE A 42 -9.71 10.80 -3.92
C PHE A 42 -8.97 9.49 -4.17
N VAL A 43 -8.42 9.31 -5.37
CA VAL A 43 -7.63 8.12 -5.71
C VAL A 43 -6.36 8.04 -4.87
N TRP A 44 -5.66 9.16 -4.68
CA TRP A 44 -4.52 9.21 -3.75
C TRP A 44 -4.95 9.00 -2.30
N LEU A 45 -6.07 9.56 -1.86
CA LEU A 45 -6.58 9.40 -0.51
C LEU A 45 -6.88 7.93 -0.20
N VAL A 46 -7.66 7.25 -1.06
CA VAL A 46 -8.02 5.84 -0.86
C VAL A 46 -6.82 4.90 -1.01
N LEU A 47 -5.87 5.22 -1.90
CA LEU A 47 -4.65 4.44 -2.09
C LEU A 47 -3.83 4.42 -0.80
N PHE A 48 -3.64 5.57 -0.17
CA PHE A 48 -2.91 5.68 1.10
C PHE A 48 -3.71 5.19 2.30
N LEU A 49 -5.04 5.18 2.23
CA LEU A 49 -5.90 4.69 3.30
C LEU A 49 -5.63 3.21 3.62
N SER A 50 -5.35 2.40 2.59
CA SER A 50 -5.11 0.96 2.75
C SER A 50 -3.91 0.62 3.65
N PRO A 51 -2.68 1.12 3.37
CA PRO A 51 -1.56 0.93 4.29
C PRO A 51 -1.75 1.65 5.64
N LEU A 52 -2.45 2.78 5.69
CA LEU A 52 -2.73 3.50 6.95
C LEU A 52 -3.53 2.64 7.93
N VAL A 53 -4.59 1.99 7.46
CA VAL A 53 -5.41 1.09 8.28
C VAL A 53 -4.59 -0.11 8.76
N PHE A 54 -3.72 -0.64 7.90
CA PHE A 54 -2.82 -1.74 8.25
C PHE A 54 -1.84 -1.34 9.37
N VAL A 55 -1.25 -0.14 9.27
CA VAL A 55 -0.35 0.41 10.31
C VAL A 55 -1.12 0.63 11.61
N ILE A 56 -2.31 1.24 11.56
CA ILE A 56 -3.14 1.46 12.76
C ILE A 56 -3.46 0.13 13.44
N LYS A 57 -3.88 -0.89 12.70
CA LYS A 57 -4.13 -2.23 13.28
C LYS A 57 -2.88 -2.80 13.96
N THR A 58 -1.73 -2.70 13.32
CA THR A 58 -0.46 -3.20 13.85
C THR A 58 -0.06 -2.48 15.14
N VAL A 59 -0.19 -1.15 15.15
CA VAL A 59 0.12 -0.29 16.30
C VAL A 59 -0.84 -0.56 17.45
N VAL A 60 -2.16 -0.55 17.18
CA VAL A 60 -3.18 -0.79 18.20
C VAL A 60 -3.02 -2.17 18.84
N GLN A 61 -2.71 -3.20 18.05
CA GLN A 61 -2.43 -4.53 18.58
C GLN A 61 -1.22 -4.49 19.53
N HIS A 62 -0.14 -3.78 19.19
CA HIS A 62 1.04 -3.66 20.05
C HIS A 62 0.85 -2.86 21.35
N PHE A 63 -0.18 -2.01 21.43
CA PHE A 63 -0.44 -1.16 22.60
C PHE A 63 -1.55 -1.70 23.53
N ILE A 64 -2.45 -2.54 23.01
CA ILE A 64 -3.58 -3.10 23.77
C ILE A 64 -3.29 -4.54 24.24
N GLU A 65 -2.38 -5.26 23.57
CA GLU A 65 -1.85 -6.57 23.96
C GLU A 65 -0.65 -6.42 24.90
#